data_AF-Q2URY4-F1
#
_entry.id   AF-Q2URY4-F1
#
_cell.length_a   1.000
_cell.length_b   1.000
_cell.length_c   1.000
_cell.angle_alpha   90.00
_cell.angle_beta   90.00
_cell.angle_gamma   90.00
#
_symmetry.space_group_name_H-M   'P 1'
#
loop_
_entity.id
_entity.type
_entity.pdbx_description
1 polymer ?
#
loop_
_entity_poly.entity_id
_entity_poly.type
_entity_poly.pdbx_seq_one_letter_code
_entity_poly.pdbx_strand_id
1 'polypeptide(L)'
;MSQSDSGNWQPLIDVVSGQPTSPGSKYLRCAQVPFAHFALPLPPDPSADTLHHIYLSLYRAALAAAQGSTGSSAPTTSGPAAISYNLAMTDSVMMICPRRSESAQIPVDSATSAEISGAGIVALNGTILAGTLMVKAEAEWDELRRNPDSLKEVLTTIGYPHPDLRKISLL
;
A
#
# COMPACT_ATOMS: atom_id res chain seq x y z
N MET A 1 24.23 13.14 20.87
CA MET A 1 22.94 12.57 20.44
C MET A 1 22.25 13.62 19.58
N SER A 2 22.41 13.54 18.25
CA SER A 2 21.74 14.45 17.33
C SER A 2 20.24 14.16 17.37
N GLN A 3 19.44 15.18 17.67
CA GLN A 3 18.00 15.14 17.41
C GLN A 3 17.82 14.90 15.91
N SER A 4 17.44 13.68 15.55
CA SER A 4 17.05 13.33 14.19
C SER A 4 15.70 13.99 13.89
N ASP A 5 15.59 14.64 12.73
CA ASP A 5 14.39 15.26 12.14
C ASP A 5 13.11 14.43 12.33
N SER A 6 12.51 14.50 13.50
CA SER A 6 11.21 13.89 13.82
C SER A 6 10.06 14.81 13.38
N GLY A 7 10.35 15.77 12.51
CA GLY A 7 9.53 16.97 12.33
C GLY A 7 8.31 16.83 11.43
N ASN A 8 8.30 15.94 10.43
CA ASN A 8 7.27 15.95 9.38
C ASN A 8 6.83 14.56 8.92
N TRP A 9 6.78 13.56 9.80
CA TRP A 9 6.07 12.33 9.44
C TRP A 9 4.58 12.65 9.31
N GLN A 10 3.99 12.28 8.17
CA GLN A 10 2.56 12.36 7.94
C GLN A 10 2.09 11.04 7.32
N PRO A 11 0.82 10.64 7.56
CA PRO A 11 0.26 9.47 6.94
C PRO A 11 0.45 9.46 5.41
N LEU A 12 0.78 8.30 4.84
CA LEU A 12 0.98 8.18 3.39
C LEU A 12 -0.23 8.68 2.58
N ILE A 13 -1.45 8.44 3.06
CA ILE A 13 -2.68 8.97 2.44
C ILE A 13 -2.68 10.51 2.34
N ASP A 14 -2.13 11.22 3.32
CA ASP A 14 -2.02 12.68 3.33
C ASP A 14 -0.89 13.16 2.41
N VAL A 15 0.23 12.42 2.37
CA VAL A 15 1.31 12.67 1.37
C VAL A 15 0.74 12.60 -0.04
N VAL A 16 -0.06 11.57 -0.33
CA VAL A 16 -0.69 11.35 -1.65
C VAL A 16 -1.73 12.43 -1.95
N SER A 17 -2.49 12.87 -0.94
CA SER A 17 -3.45 13.97 -1.08
C SER A 17 -2.80 15.27 -1.51
N GLY A 18 -1.57 15.53 -1.06
CA GLY A 18 -0.81 16.74 -1.42
C GLY A 18 -0.16 16.69 -2.80
N GLN A 19 -0.19 15.55 -3.51
CA GLN A 19 0.44 15.42 -4.83
C GLN A 19 -0.45 15.97 -5.96
N PRO A 20 0.15 16.56 -7.01
CA PRO A 20 -0.62 16.93 -8.19
C PRO A 20 -1.14 15.68 -8.92
N THR A 21 -2.33 15.79 -9.51
CA THR A 21 -2.84 14.74 -10.41
C THR A 21 -1.93 14.61 -11.63
N SER A 22 -1.59 13.36 -11.98
CA SER A 22 -0.86 13.11 -13.22
C SER A 22 -1.76 13.43 -14.42
N PRO A 23 -1.24 14.10 -15.48
CA PRO A 23 -2.02 14.35 -16.70
C PRO A 23 -2.65 13.07 -17.23
N GLY A 24 -3.97 13.07 -17.41
CA GLY A 24 -4.74 11.93 -17.92
C GLY A 24 -5.20 10.91 -16.87
N SER A 25 -4.90 11.07 -15.58
CA SER A 25 -5.42 10.21 -14.50
C SER A 25 -6.24 11.04 -13.50
N LYS A 26 -7.45 10.56 -13.17
CA LYS A 26 -8.25 11.12 -12.06
C LYS A 26 -7.75 10.68 -10.68
N TYR A 27 -6.91 9.66 -10.62
CA TYR A 27 -6.40 9.12 -9.36
C TYR A 27 -5.12 9.83 -8.91
N LEU A 28 -5.09 10.19 -7.63
CA LEU A 28 -3.89 10.66 -6.94
C LEU A 28 -2.96 9.47 -6.65
N ARG A 29 -1.65 9.72 -6.77
CA ARG A 29 -0.59 8.71 -6.52
C ARG A 29 0.73 9.35 -6.12
N CYS A 30 1.56 8.61 -5.41
CA CYS A 30 2.95 8.95 -5.11
C CYS A 30 3.89 8.01 -5.86
N ALA A 31 4.70 8.54 -6.78
CA ALA A 31 5.62 7.76 -7.62
C ALA A 31 6.77 7.10 -6.83
N GLN A 32 7.05 7.57 -5.62
CA GLN A 32 8.11 7.03 -4.76
C GLN A 32 7.70 5.73 -4.06
N VAL A 33 6.41 5.40 -4.04
CA VAL A 33 5.89 4.21 -3.39
C VAL A 33 5.89 3.04 -4.40
N PRO A 34 6.53 1.90 -4.10
CA PRO A 34 6.77 0.83 -5.07
C PRO A 34 5.58 -0.14 -5.24
N PHE A 35 4.37 0.28 -4.90
CA PHE A 35 3.16 -0.50 -5.08
C PHE A 35 2.01 0.37 -5.61
N ALA A 36 1.17 -0.23 -6.45
CA ALA A 36 -0.03 0.34 -7.00
C ALA A 36 -0.97 0.75 -5.88
N HIS A 37 -1.38 2.01 -5.93
CA HIS A 37 -2.39 2.57 -5.06
C HIS A 37 -3.12 3.65 -5.84
N PHE A 38 -4.36 3.89 -5.44
CA PHE A 38 -5.22 4.88 -6.06
C PHE A 38 -5.94 5.64 -4.96
N ALA A 39 -5.96 6.96 -5.07
CA ALA A 39 -6.70 7.81 -4.16
C ALA A 39 -7.61 8.78 -4.92
N LEU A 40 -8.76 9.08 -4.31
CA LEU A 40 -9.70 10.10 -4.76
C LEU A 40 -10.06 11.01 -3.58
N PRO A 41 -10.22 12.32 -3.81
CA PRO A 41 -10.69 13.23 -2.77
C PRO A 41 -12.14 12.91 -2.40
N LEU A 42 -12.46 13.11 -1.12
CA LEU A 42 -13.82 13.11 -0.61
C LEU A 42 -14.35 14.54 -0.57
N PRO A 43 -15.60 14.78 -0.98
CA PRO A 43 -16.24 16.06 -0.71
C PRO A 43 -16.52 16.19 0.79
N PRO A 44 -16.69 17.41 1.31
CA PRO A 44 -17.16 17.61 2.67
C PRO A 44 -18.56 16.99 2.84
N ASP A 45 -18.76 16.27 3.94
CA ASP A 45 -20.00 15.56 4.28
C ASP A 45 -20.54 14.65 3.16
N PRO A 46 -19.79 13.61 2.75
CA PRO A 46 -20.18 12.76 1.63
C PRO A 46 -21.37 11.88 2.02
N SER A 47 -22.36 11.78 1.13
CA SER A 47 -23.45 10.81 1.29
C SER A 47 -22.93 9.37 1.15
N ALA A 48 -23.70 8.41 1.66
CA ALA A 48 -23.39 6.98 1.49
C ALA A 48 -23.24 6.59 0.01
N ASP A 49 -24.09 7.14 -0.87
CA ASP A 49 -24.02 6.90 -2.32
C ASP A 49 -22.73 7.47 -2.92
N THR A 50 -22.31 8.65 -2.48
CA THR A 50 -21.05 9.26 -2.91
C THR A 50 -19.85 8.41 -2.47
N LEU A 51 -19.80 7.99 -1.21
CA LEU A 51 -18.75 7.11 -0.70
C LEU A 51 -18.70 5.78 -1.48
N HIS A 52 -19.87 5.19 -1.74
CA HIS A 52 -19.96 3.96 -2.50
C HIS A 52 -19.48 4.12 -3.94
N HIS A 53 -19.85 5.21 -4.62
CA HIS A 53 -19.39 5.52 -5.97
C HIS A 53 -17.86 5.68 -6.03
N ILE A 54 -17.28 6.40 -5.07
CA ILE A 54 -15.83 6.58 -4.94
C ILE A 54 -15.14 5.24 -4.73
N TYR A 55 -15.65 4.44 -3.79
CA TYR A 55 -15.15 3.08 -3.54
C TYR A 55 -15.17 2.22 -4.81
N LEU A 56 -16.27 2.21 -5.56
CA LEU A 56 -16.37 1.41 -6.79
C LEU A 56 -15.38 1.89 -7.87
N SER A 57 -15.16 3.20 -8.01
CA SER A 57 -14.14 3.72 -8.93
C SER A 57 -12.74 3.25 -8.55
N LEU A 58 -12.40 3.36 -7.26
CA LEU A 58 -11.12 2.91 -6.71
C LEU A 58 -10.93 1.40 -6.89
N TYR A 59 -11.96 0.61 -6.56
CA TYR A 59 -11.95 -0.84 -6.67
C TYR A 59 -11.73 -1.33 -8.10
N ARG A 60 -12.35 -0.68 -9.11
CA ARG A 60 -12.10 -1.00 -10.53
C ARG A 60 -10.65 -0.74 -10.94
N ALA A 61 -10.05 0.36 -10.48
CA ALA A 61 -8.64 0.65 -10.73
C ALA A 61 -7.70 -0.37 -10.06
N ALA A 62 -8.00 -0.74 -8.82
CA ALA A 62 -7.27 -1.78 -8.10
C ALA A 62 -7.36 -3.14 -8.81
N LEU A 63 -8.55 -3.51 -9.29
CA LEU A 63 -8.78 -4.74 -10.05
C LEU A 63 -7.97 -4.74 -11.36
N ALA A 64 -7.98 -3.63 -12.10
CA ALA A 64 -7.20 -3.48 -13.33
C ALA A 64 -5.69 -3.62 -13.09
N ALA A 65 -5.17 -3.07 -11.99
CA ALA A 65 -3.76 -3.21 -11.62
C ALA A 65 -3.39 -4.68 -11.28
N ALA A 66 -4.27 -5.38 -10.58
CA ALA A 66 -4.08 -6.79 -10.25
C ALA A 66 -4.13 -7.69 -11.50
N GLN A 67 -5.07 -7.44 -12.42
CA GLN A 67 -5.23 -8.23 -13.66
C GLN A 67 -4.17 -7.91 -14.72
N GLY A 68 -3.73 -6.65 -14.81
CA GLY A 68 -2.74 -6.20 -15.80
C GLY A 68 -1.31 -6.65 -15.51
N SER A 69 -1.05 -7.20 -14.33
CA SER A 69 0.25 -7.73 -13.93
C SER A 69 0.44 -9.13 -14.55
N THR A 70 1.04 -9.18 -15.74
CA THR A 70 1.33 -10.43 -16.47
C THR A 70 2.15 -11.37 -15.59
N GLY A 71 1.62 -12.57 -15.32
CA GLY A 71 2.36 -13.65 -14.63
C GLY A 71 1.97 -13.88 -13.17
N SER A 72 1.06 -13.10 -12.58
CA SER A 72 0.55 -13.35 -11.24
C SER A 72 -0.98 -13.49 -11.30
N SER A 73 -1.49 -14.73 -11.24
CA SER A 73 -2.91 -14.94 -10.97
C SER A 73 -3.23 -14.29 -9.63
N ALA A 74 -4.10 -13.27 -9.62
CA ALA A 74 -4.49 -12.62 -8.38
C ALA A 74 -4.94 -13.69 -7.37
N PRO A 75 -4.46 -13.64 -6.12
CA PRO A 75 -4.84 -14.63 -5.13
C PRO A 75 -6.36 -14.63 -5.01
N THR A 76 -6.96 -15.80 -5.18
CA THR A 76 -8.42 -15.97 -5.09
C THR A 76 -8.86 -15.60 -3.69
N THR A 77 -9.80 -14.67 -3.55
CA THR A 77 -10.40 -14.41 -2.24
C THR A 77 -11.43 -15.50 -1.92
N SER A 78 -11.63 -15.79 -0.64
CA SER A 78 -12.66 -16.73 -0.18
C SER A 78 -14.06 -16.12 -0.14
N GLY A 79 -14.21 -14.85 -0.55
CA GLY A 79 -15.45 -14.08 -0.48
C GLY A 79 -15.88 -13.49 -1.83
N PRO A 80 -16.86 -12.57 -1.83
CA PRO A 80 -17.38 -11.97 -3.07
C PRO A 80 -16.40 -11.00 -3.74
N ALA A 81 -15.28 -10.67 -3.08
CA ALA A 81 -14.25 -9.80 -3.65
C ALA A 81 -13.44 -10.57 -4.70
N ALA A 82 -13.15 -9.91 -5.83
CA ALA A 82 -12.32 -10.48 -6.88
C ALA A 82 -10.82 -10.42 -6.55
N ILE A 83 -10.43 -9.50 -5.65
CA ILE A 83 -9.05 -9.28 -5.22
C ILE A 83 -8.99 -8.98 -3.72
N SER A 84 -7.85 -9.27 -3.10
CA SER A 84 -7.52 -8.73 -1.77
C SER A 84 -7.06 -7.28 -1.90
N TYR A 85 -7.44 -6.42 -0.96
CA TYR A 85 -7.04 -5.01 -0.95
C TYR A 85 -7.04 -4.43 0.46
N ASN A 86 -6.27 -3.37 0.65
CA ASN A 86 -6.40 -2.46 1.78
C ASN A 86 -7.18 -1.22 1.34
N LEU A 87 -8.07 -0.73 2.19
CA LEU A 87 -8.78 0.53 2.03
C LEU A 87 -8.45 1.44 3.22
N ALA A 88 -8.11 2.68 2.94
CA ALA A 88 -7.93 3.73 3.93
C ALA A 88 -8.83 4.92 3.57
N MET A 89 -9.28 5.63 4.59
CA MET A 89 -10.16 6.78 4.45
C MET A 89 -9.85 7.79 5.55
N THR A 90 -9.69 9.05 5.16
CA THR A 90 -9.69 10.22 6.05
C THR A 90 -10.99 11.00 5.83
N ASP A 91 -11.11 12.19 6.42
CA ASP A 91 -12.22 13.10 6.14
C ASP A 91 -12.20 13.67 4.71
N SER A 92 -11.05 13.63 4.04
CA SER A 92 -10.79 14.34 2.78
C SER A 92 -10.33 13.43 1.64
N VAL A 93 -9.94 12.17 1.91
CA VAL A 93 -9.46 11.23 0.88
C VAL A 93 -9.88 9.79 1.17
N MET A 94 -10.19 9.05 0.12
CA MET A 94 -10.26 7.58 0.15
C MET A 94 -9.17 6.99 -0.73
N MET A 95 -8.42 6.01 -0.21
CA MET A 95 -7.28 5.38 -0.87
C MET A 95 -7.41 3.87 -0.83
N ILE A 96 -7.12 3.21 -1.95
CA ILE A 96 -7.10 1.75 -2.08
C ILE A 96 -5.74 1.26 -2.55
N CYS A 97 -5.33 0.09 -2.07
CA CYS A 97 -4.16 -0.64 -2.56
C CYS A 97 -4.53 -2.12 -2.79
N PRO A 98 -4.48 -2.64 -4.03
CA PRO A 98 -4.59 -4.07 -4.26
C PRO A 98 -3.41 -4.80 -3.62
N ARG A 99 -3.69 -5.97 -3.03
CA ARG A 99 -2.75 -6.78 -2.27
C ARG A 99 -2.50 -8.10 -2.99
N ARG A 100 -1.23 -8.43 -3.22
CA ARG A 100 -0.83 -9.73 -3.82
C ARG A 100 -0.37 -10.75 -2.78
N SER A 101 0.13 -10.29 -1.65
CA SER A 101 0.60 -11.14 -0.54
C SER A 101 0.18 -10.54 0.80
N GLU A 102 -0.10 -11.41 1.77
CA GLU A 102 -0.34 -11.02 3.16
C GLU A 102 0.96 -10.64 3.86
N SER A 103 2.04 -11.36 3.55
CA SER A 103 3.32 -11.26 4.22
C SER A 103 4.50 -11.10 3.24
N ALA A 104 5.62 -10.64 3.78
CA ALA A 104 6.92 -10.60 3.12
C ALA A 104 8.02 -11.03 4.09
N GLN A 105 9.19 -11.34 3.53
CA GLN A 105 10.36 -11.73 4.30
C GLN A 105 11.26 -10.52 4.58
N ILE A 106 11.81 -10.45 5.79
CA ILE A 106 12.90 -9.56 6.19
C ILE A 106 14.08 -10.45 6.55
N PRO A 107 15.29 -10.21 6.01
CA PRO A 107 16.47 -10.98 6.39
C PRO A 107 16.78 -10.82 7.88
N VAL A 108 16.80 -11.94 8.61
CA VAL A 108 17.23 -12.03 10.00
C VAL A 108 18.12 -13.26 10.18
N ASP A 109 18.96 -13.27 11.20
CA ASP A 109 19.81 -14.42 11.48
C ASP A 109 19.01 -15.63 12.02
N SER A 110 19.63 -16.81 11.98
CA SER A 110 19.01 -18.06 12.40
C SER A 110 18.78 -18.13 13.90
N ALA A 111 19.59 -17.43 14.71
CA ALA A 111 19.43 -17.37 16.16
C ALA A 111 18.13 -16.63 16.52
N THR A 112 17.93 -15.45 15.93
CA THR A 112 16.71 -14.64 16.07
C THR A 112 15.48 -15.43 15.63
N SER A 113 15.58 -16.15 14.51
CA SER A 113 14.49 -16.98 13.98
C SER A 113 14.10 -18.13 14.91
N ALA A 114 15.06 -18.65 15.70
CA ALA A 114 14.81 -19.72 16.66
C ALA A 114 14.20 -19.20 17.98
N GLU A 115 14.55 -17.97 18.39
CA GLU A 115 14.06 -17.36 19.62
C GLU A 115 12.65 -16.76 19.47
N ILE A 116 12.36 -16.14 18.33
CA ILE A 116 11.12 -15.40 18.10
C ILE A 116 10.33 -16.06 16.96
N SER A 117 9.18 -16.64 17.32
CA SER A 117 8.31 -17.30 16.35
C SER A 117 7.86 -16.34 15.25
N GLY A 118 8.19 -16.68 14.01
CA GLY A 118 7.85 -15.88 12.83
C GLY A 118 8.64 -14.57 12.72
N ALA A 119 9.81 -14.47 13.36
CA ALA A 119 10.81 -13.47 13.01
C ALA A 119 11.26 -13.64 11.55
N GLY A 120 11.55 -12.52 10.90
CA GLY A 120 11.77 -12.44 9.47
C GLY A 120 10.49 -12.47 8.65
N ILE A 121 9.30 -12.63 9.26
CA ILE A 121 8.02 -12.62 8.55
C ILE A 121 7.19 -11.43 9.01
N VAL A 122 7.10 -10.41 8.15
CA VAL A 122 6.23 -9.25 8.35
C VAL A 122 4.90 -9.46 7.64
N ALA A 123 3.80 -9.24 8.36
CA ALA A 123 2.45 -9.17 7.80
C ALA A 123 2.03 -7.70 7.74
N LEU A 124 1.79 -7.19 6.53
CA LEU A 124 1.27 -5.83 6.37
C LEU A 124 -0.24 -5.86 6.37
N ASN A 125 -0.88 -4.91 7.03
CA ASN A 125 -2.34 -4.73 7.03
C ASN A 125 -2.68 -3.36 6.42
N GLY A 126 -3.87 -2.83 6.68
CA GLY A 126 -4.33 -1.54 6.18
C GLY A 126 -3.42 -0.36 6.55
N THR A 127 -2.64 -0.44 7.63
CA THR A 127 -1.82 0.67 8.14
C THR A 127 -0.62 1.00 7.24
N ILE A 128 -0.31 0.16 6.25
CA ILE A 128 0.63 0.48 5.16
C ILE A 128 0.20 1.74 4.40
N LEU A 129 -1.10 2.00 4.29
CA LEU A 129 -1.65 3.21 3.65
C LEU A 129 -1.50 4.46 4.51
N ALA A 130 -1.17 4.29 5.79
CA ALA A 130 -0.68 5.36 6.64
C ALA A 130 0.86 5.47 6.60
N GLY A 131 1.57 4.60 5.89
CA GLY A 131 3.05 4.60 5.88
C GLY A 131 3.65 4.06 7.16
N THR A 132 2.96 3.13 7.83
CA THR A 132 3.44 2.47 9.05
C THR A 132 3.62 0.97 8.82
N LEU A 133 4.56 0.37 9.56
CA LEU A 133 4.87 -1.04 9.54
C LEU A 133 5.21 -1.47 10.97
N MET A 134 4.76 -2.68 11.35
CA MET A 134 5.07 -3.26 12.65
C MET A 134 5.96 -4.49 12.45
N VAL A 135 7.07 -4.54 13.19
CA VAL A 135 7.96 -5.69 13.27
C VAL A 135 7.81 -6.38 14.64
N LYS A 136 8.23 -7.63 14.73
CA LYS A 136 8.15 -8.46 15.95
C LYS A 136 9.47 -8.51 16.70
N ALA A 137 10.59 -8.40 15.98
CA ALA A 137 11.94 -8.52 16.53
C ALA A 137 12.76 -7.26 16.27
N GLU A 138 13.65 -6.93 17.20
CA GLU A 138 14.59 -5.80 17.06
C GLU A 138 15.51 -5.98 15.85
N ALA A 139 15.91 -7.21 15.52
CA ALA A 139 16.72 -7.50 14.34
C ALA A 139 16.03 -7.11 13.02
N GLU A 140 14.70 -7.25 12.93
CA GLU A 140 13.92 -6.82 11.75
C GLU A 140 13.92 -5.29 11.65
N TRP A 141 13.73 -4.60 12.78
CA TRP A 141 13.82 -3.14 12.86
C TRP A 141 15.20 -2.63 12.43
N ASP A 142 16.26 -3.26 12.93
CA ASP A 142 17.62 -2.91 12.60
C ASP A 142 17.94 -3.15 11.13
N GLU A 143 17.44 -4.24 10.53
CA GLU A 143 17.61 -4.50 9.10
C GLU A 143 16.93 -3.43 8.25
N LEU A 144 15.67 -3.10 8.53
CA LEU A 144 14.94 -2.07 7.79
C LEU A 144 15.58 -0.68 7.93
N ARG A 145 16.18 -0.38 9.09
CA ARG A 145 16.87 0.89 9.34
C ARG A 145 18.23 0.97 8.64
N ARG A 146 18.98 -0.14 8.59
CA ARG A 146 20.31 -0.20 7.95
C ARG A 146 20.22 -0.33 6.44
N ASN A 147 19.19 -0.99 5.92
CA ASN A 147 19.08 -1.36 4.51
C ASN A 147 17.72 -0.94 3.92
N PRO A 148 17.64 0.23 3.28
CA PRO A 148 16.41 0.70 2.65
C PRO A 148 15.87 -0.22 1.54
N ASP A 149 16.74 -1.02 0.89
CA ASP A 149 16.32 -1.95 -0.15
C ASP A 149 15.47 -3.09 0.42
N SER A 150 15.70 -3.51 1.66
CA SER A 150 14.89 -4.51 2.37
C SER A 150 13.43 -4.04 2.51
N LEU A 151 13.21 -2.76 2.84
CA LEU A 151 11.86 -2.19 2.89
C LEU A 151 11.23 -2.16 1.48
N LYS A 152 11.99 -1.75 0.47
CA LYS A 152 11.50 -1.73 -0.91
C LYS A 152 11.08 -3.12 -1.39
N GLU A 153 11.85 -4.15 -1.06
CA GLU A 153 11.54 -5.55 -1.40
C GLU A 153 10.26 -6.02 -0.70
N VAL A 154 10.10 -5.73 0.60
CA VAL A 154 8.88 -6.01 1.36
C VAL A 154 7.66 -5.37 0.69
N LEU A 155 7.73 -4.07 0.38
CA LEU A 155 6.64 -3.33 -0.24
C LEU A 155 6.30 -3.85 -1.65
N THR A 156 7.32 -4.18 -2.45
CA THR A 156 7.15 -4.75 -3.80
C THR A 156 6.57 -6.17 -3.75
N THR A 157 6.89 -6.93 -2.70
CA THR A 157 6.37 -8.29 -2.49
C THR A 157 4.89 -8.30 -2.15
N ILE A 158 4.40 -7.25 -1.49
CA ILE A 158 3.04 -7.19 -0.96
C ILE A 158 2.05 -6.53 -1.93
N GLY A 159 2.51 -5.57 -2.71
CA GLY A 159 1.70 -4.85 -3.69
C GLY A 159 1.93 -5.27 -5.14
N TYR A 160 1.04 -4.82 -6.01
CA TYR A 160 1.24 -4.88 -7.46
C TYR A 160 2.07 -3.69 -7.95
N PRO A 161 2.81 -3.78 -9.06
CA PRO A 161 3.42 -2.60 -9.66
C PRO A 161 2.35 -1.62 -10.18
N HIS A 162 2.68 -0.32 -10.26
CA HIS A 162 1.77 0.64 -10.91
C HIS A 162 1.56 0.25 -12.38
N PRO A 163 0.30 0.11 -12.83
CA PRO A 163 0.00 -0.13 -14.24
C PRO A 163 0.30 1.11 -15.10
N ASP A 164 0.48 0.90 -16.41
CA ASP A 164 0.59 2.00 -17.38
C ASP A 164 -0.72 2.82 -17.34
N LEU A 165 -0.61 4.10 -16.93
CA LEU A 165 -1.75 5.00 -16.72
C LEU A 165 -2.68 5.10 -17.92
N ARG A 166 -2.14 4.97 -19.14
CA ARG A 166 -2.93 5.04 -20.39
C ARG A 166 -3.99 3.95 -20.49
N LYS A 167 -3.81 2.83 -19.78
CA LYS A 167 -4.77 1.72 -19.74
C LYS A 167 -5.87 1.92 -18.70
N ILE A 168 -5.65 2.76 -17.67
CA ILE A 168 -6.64 3.02 -16.62
C ILE A 168 -7.59 4.16 -17.00
N SER A 169 -7.12 5.17 -17.75
CA SER A 169 -7.93 6.33 -18.15
C SER A 169 -9.13 5.98 -19.04
N LEU A 170 -9.21 4.74 -19.52
CA LEU A 170 -10.29 4.20 -20.36
C LEU A 170 -11.37 3.45 -19.55
N LEU A 171 -11.25 3.41 -18.22
CA LEU A 171 -12.16 2.75 -17.26
C LEU A 171 -12.91 3.78 -16.39
#